data_AF-F2AKC3-F1
#
_entry.id   AF-F2AKC3-F1
#
_cell.length_a   1.000
_cell.length_b   1.000
_cell.length_c   1.000
_cell.angle_alpha   90.00
_cell.angle_beta   90.00
_cell.angle_gamma   90.00
#
_symmetry.space_group_name_H-M   'P 1'
#
loop_
_entity.id
_entity.type
_entity.pdbx_description
1 polymer ?
#
loop_
_entity_poly.entity_id
_entity_poly.type
_entity_poly.pdbx_seq_one_letter_code
_entity_poly.pdbx_strand_id
1 'polypeptide(L)'
;MQRRFDEAVKLAEQAFADELEQLVTHLGERLRGDGDGSPKVFRDTAVTNLTEFLDRFQRLNIRSDDQLDRLVADARRIVGGVVPQQLREQSELRQRVATELSRVEASLEGWMTERPRRSILRRSR
;
A
#
# COMPACT_ATOMS: atom_id res chain seq x y z
N MET A 1 5.08 -4.14 -32.09
CA MET A 1 5.78 -4.57 -30.86
C MET A 1 5.47 -3.65 -29.70
N GLN A 2 5.56 -2.32 -29.88
CA GLN A 2 5.25 -1.29 -28.86
C GLN A 2 3.94 -1.52 -28.08
N ARG A 3 2.79 -1.69 -28.77
CA ARG A 3 1.48 -1.84 -28.11
C ARG A 3 1.37 -3.00 -27.11
N ARG A 4 2.05 -4.13 -27.35
CA ARG A 4 2.01 -5.29 -26.42
C ARG A 4 2.89 -5.04 -25.19
N PHE A 5 3.99 -4.31 -25.36
CA PHE A 5 4.84 -3.91 -24.25
C PHE A 5 4.12 -2.88 -23.38
N ASP A 6 3.50 -1.87 -23.97
CA ASP A 6 2.74 -0.85 -23.25
C ASP A 6 1.56 -1.47 -22.47
N GLU A 7 0.90 -2.48 -23.05
CA GLU A 7 -0.15 -3.25 -22.37
C GLU A 7 0.41 -4.06 -21.20
N ALA A 8 1.55 -4.75 -21.38
CA ALA A 8 2.19 -5.51 -20.31
C ALA A 8 2.65 -4.62 -19.14
N VAL A 9 3.17 -3.41 -19.44
CA VAL A 9 3.54 -2.41 -18.41
C VAL A 9 2.31 -1.98 -17.62
N LYS A 10 1.21 -1.64 -18.29
CA LYS A 10 -0.04 -1.27 -17.61
C LYS A 10 -0.59 -2.39 -16.72
N LEU A 11 -0.49 -3.65 -17.16
CA LEU A 11 -0.91 -4.79 -16.36
C LEU A 11 -0.04 -4.99 -15.13
N ALA A 12 1.28 -4.78 -15.26
CA ALA A 12 2.19 -4.80 -14.14
C ALA A 12 1.87 -3.68 -13.15
N GLU A 13 1.73 -2.43 -13.61
CA GLU A 13 1.35 -1.28 -12.78
C GLU A 13 0.07 -1.52 -11.98
N GLN A 14 -0.96 -2.07 -12.62
CA GLN A 14 -2.22 -2.38 -11.92
C GLN A 14 -2.01 -3.44 -10.84
N ALA A 15 -1.31 -4.52 -11.14
CA ALA A 15 -1.03 -5.56 -10.16
C ALA A 15 -0.21 -5.03 -8.96
N PHE A 16 0.72 -4.11 -9.21
CA PHE A 16 1.48 -3.44 -8.15
C PHE A 16 0.61 -2.52 -7.30
N ALA A 17 -0.27 -1.73 -7.92
CA ALA A 17 -1.20 -0.89 -7.19
C ALA A 17 -2.15 -1.73 -6.32
N ASP A 18 -2.67 -2.83 -6.84
CA ASP A 18 -3.52 -3.77 -6.10
C ASP A 18 -2.75 -4.39 -4.90
N GLU A 19 -1.49 -4.80 -5.08
CA GLU A 19 -0.67 -5.36 -3.99
C GLU A 19 -0.32 -4.27 -2.94
N LEU A 20 -0.02 -3.05 -3.38
CA LEU A 20 0.25 -1.92 -2.49
C LEU A 20 -0.98 -1.58 -1.65
N GLU A 21 -2.16 -1.53 -2.25
CA GLU A 21 -3.44 -1.28 -1.59
C GLU A 21 -3.62 -2.32 -0.46
N GLN A 22 -3.52 -3.60 -0.79
CA GLN A 22 -3.67 -4.68 0.19
C GLN A 22 -2.70 -4.56 1.36
N LEU A 23 -1.42 -4.24 1.10
CA LEU A 23 -0.41 -4.12 2.15
C LEU A 23 -0.65 -2.89 3.04
N VAL A 24 -1.01 -1.75 2.45
CA VAL A 24 -1.30 -0.51 3.18
C VAL A 24 -2.57 -0.64 4.02
N THR A 25 -3.66 -1.17 3.44
CA THR A 25 -4.90 -1.46 4.15
C THR A 25 -4.65 -2.43 5.30
N HIS A 26 -3.94 -3.54 5.05
CA HIS A 26 -3.63 -4.52 6.09
C HIS A 26 -2.85 -3.90 7.24
N LEU A 27 -1.79 -3.13 6.95
CA LEU A 27 -1.02 -2.47 8.01
C LEU A 27 -1.89 -1.44 8.75
N GLY A 28 -2.65 -0.62 8.04
CA GLY A 28 -3.54 0.38 8.63
C GLY A 28 -4.57 -0.23 9.58
N GLU A 29 -5.21 -1.34 9.21
CA GLU A 29 -6.11 -2.08 10.08
C GLU A 29 -5.44 -2.60 11.36
N ARG A 30 -4.22 -3.13 11.24
CA ARG A 30 -3.46 -3.65 12.40
C ARG A 30 -3.07 -2.53 13.37
N LEU A 31 -2.82 -1.33 12.86
CA LEU A 31 -2.47 -0.18 13.68
C LEU A 31 -3.69 0.48 14.34
N ARG A 32 -4.84 0.55 13.64
CA ARG A 32 -6.09 1.09 14.19
C ARG A 32 -6.68 0.22 15.31
N GLY A 33 -6.53 -1.09 15.21
CA GLY A 33 -7.20 -2.03 16.12
C GLY A 33 -8.65 -2.30 15.71
N ASP A 34 -9.44 -2.88 16.60
CA ASP A 34 -10.88 -3.08 16.40
C ASP A 34 -11.68 -1.84 16.81
N GLY A 35 -12.87 -1.67 16.23
CA GLY A 35 -13.77 -0.55 16.50
C GLY A 35 -14.27 -0.43 17.95
N ASP A 36 -13.97 -1.43 18.79
CA ASP A 36 -14.26 -1.48 20.22
C ASP A 36 -13.07 -1.06 21.10
N GLY A 37 -12.01 -0.48 20.49
CA GLY A 37 -10.83 0.01 21.21
C GLY A 37 -9.82 -1.07 21.62
N SER A 38 -10.10 -2.34 21.33
CA SER A 38 -9.15 -3.44 21.55
C SER A 38 -8.08 -3.48 20.45
N PRO A 39 -6.78 -3.50 20.79
CA PRO A 39 -5.72 -3.53 19.78
C PRO A 39 -5.70 -4.88 19.04
N LYS A 40 -5.75 -4.84 17.71
CA LYS A 40 -5.48 -6.01 16.88
C LYS A 40 -4.03 -6.45 17.08
N VAL A 41 -3.78 -7.76 16.95
CA VAL A 41 -2.42 -8.31 17.01
C VAL A 41 -1.57 -7.71 15.90
N PHE A 42 -0.62 -6.85 16.27
CA PHE A 42 0.35 -6.23 15.39
C PHE A 42 1.65 -7.07 15.35
N ARG A 43 2.02 -7.51 14.13
CA ARG A 43 3.23 -8.30 13.87
C ARG A 43 4.25 -7.47 13.10
N ASP A 44 5.53 -7.66 13.39
CA ASP A 44 6.63 -6.95 12.72
C ASP A 44 6.69 -7.24 11.23
N THR A 45 6.23 -8.44 10.86
CA THR A 45 6.10 -8.86 9.47
C THR A 45 5.20 -7.92 8.67
N ALA A 46 4.22 -7.24 9.26
CA ALA A 46 3.37 -6.32 8.53
C ALA A 46 4.15 -5.10 7.99
N VAL A 47 5.05 -4.55 8.82
CA VAL A 47 5.92 -3.42 8.42
C VAL A 47 7.03 -3.91 7.49
N THR A 48 7.62 -5.06 7.80
CA THR A 48 8.71 -5.65 7.01
C THR A 48 8.24 -5.98 5.60
N ASN A 49 7.09 -6.64 5.44
CA ASN A 49 6.52 -7.01 4.14
C ASN A 49 6.23 -5.77 3.28
N LEU A 50 5.66 -4.71 3.86
CA LEU A 50 5.40 -3.47 3.13
C LEU A 50 6.71 -2.78 2.72
N THR A 51 7.71 -2.72 3.61
CA THR A 51 9.01 -2.13 3.30
C THR A 51 9.73 -2.89 2.18
N GLU A 52 9.76 -4.22 2.26
CA GLU A 52 10.34 -5.08 1.23
C GLU A 52 9.62 -4.95 -0.11
N PHE A 53 8.28 -4.83 -0.10
CA PHE A 53 7.50 -4.58 -1.31
C PHE A 53 7.90 -3.24 -1.97
N LEU A 54 7.97 -2.16 -1.19
CA LEU A 54 8.35 -0.83 -1.69
C LEU A 54 9.79 -0.83 -2.26
N ASP A 55 10.71 -1.54 -1.63
CA ASP A 55 12.08 -1.68 -2.14
C ASP A 55 12.13 -2.52 -3.43
N ARG A 56 11.30 -3.57 -3.55
CA ARG A 56 11.15 -4.32 -4.81
C ARG A 56 10.59 -3.44 -5.93
N PHE A 57 9.60 -2.61 -5.64
CA PHE A 57 9.01 -1.69 -6.61
C PHE A 57 10.06 -0.75 -7.23
N GLN A 58 10.92 -0.14 -6.41
CA GLN A 58 11.99 0.74 -6.91
C GLN A 58 12.98 0.03 -7.83
N ARG A 59 13.30 -1.24 -7.55
CA ARG A 59 14.24 -2.03 -8.37
C ARG A 59 13.68 -2.37 -9.75
N LEU A 60 12.36 -2.47 -9.87
CA LEU A 60 11.69 -2.77 -11.13
C LEU A 60 11.64 -1.56 -12.07
N ASN A 61 12.00 -0.36 -11.58
CA ASN A 61 12.09 0.88 -12.36
C ASN A 61 10.86 1.18 -13.21
N ILE A 62 9.67 0.88 -12.66
CA ILE A 62 8.36 1.11 -13.30
C ILE A 62 8.03 2.61 -13.15
N ARG A 63 8.78 3.46 -13.86
CA ARG A 63 8.62 4.94 -13.85
C ARG A 63 7.63 5.42 -14.90
N SER A 64 6.63 4.61 -15.16
CA SER A 64 5.65 4.89 -16.22
C SER A 64 4.48 5.74 -15.72
N ASP A 65 4.41 6.00 -14.40
CA ASP A 65 3.41 6.86 -13.77
C ASP A 65 3.98 7.65 -12.58
N ASP A 66 4.11 8.98 -12.74
CA ASP A 66 4.62 9.88 -11.71
C ASP A 66 3.75 9.94 -10.45
N GLN A 67 2.45 9.65 -10.56
CA GLN A 67 1.53 9.68 -9.42
C GLN A 67 1.69 8.42 -8.57
N LEU A 68 1.83 7.24 -9.20
CA LEU A 68 2.13 5.99 -8.49
C LEU A 68 3.49 6.09 -7.79
N ASP A 69 4.50 6.66 -8.45
CA ASP A 69 5.82 6.88 -7.85
C ASP A 69 5.74 7.77 -6.60
N ARG A 70 4.90 8.81 -6.60
CA ARG A 70 4.65 9.66 -5.42
C ARG A 70 3.98 8.89 -4.29
N LEU A 71 2.97 8.07 -4.59
CA LEU A 71 2.28 7.24 -3.59
C LEU A 71 3.23 6.25 -2.92
N VAL A 72 4.10 5.61 -3.71
CA VAL A 72 5.15 4.72 -3.22
C VAL A 72 6.16 5.48 -2.34
N ALA A 73 6.59 6.67 -2.76
CA ALA A 73 7.49 7.51 -1.98
C ALA A 73 6.87 7.94 -0.63
N ASP A 74 5.60 8.31 -0.62
CA ASP A 74 4.85 8.66 0.59
C ASP A 74 4.72 7.47 1.54
N ALA A 75 4.30 6.30 1.03
CA ALA A 75 4.24 5.08 1.83
C ALA A 75 5.61 4.75 2.46
N ARG A 76 6.70 4.87 1.68
CA ARG A 76 8.06 4.62 2.15
C ARG A 76 8.52 5.62 3.21
N ARG A 77 8.16 6.90 3.08
CA ARG A 77 8.45 7.92 4.10
C ARG A 77 7.74 7.60 5.42
N ILE A 78 6.50 7.13 5.35
CA ILE A 78 5.70 6.79 6.53
C ILE A 78 6.30 5.59 7.27
N VAL A 79 6.66 4.52 6.56
CA VAL A 79 7.13 3.27 7.21
C VAL A 79 8.64 3.21 7.42
N GLY A 80 9.44 3.89 6.60
CA GLY A 80 10.90 3.79 6.61
C GLY A 80 11.58 4.37 7.86
N GLY A 81 10.89 5.23 8.61
CA GLY A 81 11.38 5.78 9.87
C GLY A 81 10.84 5.08 11.12
N VAL A 82 10.02 4.04 10.96
CA VAL A 82 9.22 3.46 12.04
C VAL A 82 9.76 2.09 12.42
N VAL A 83 10.20 1.96 13.67
CA VAL A 83 10.60 0.66 14.22
C VAL A 83 9.35 -0.07 14.74
N PRO A 84 9.12 -1.34 14.38
CA PRO A 84 7.92 -2.06 14.81
C PRO A 84 7.71 -2.11 16.33
N GLN A 85 8.80 -2.15 17.10
CA GLN A 85 8.74 -2.07 18.56
C GLN A 85 8.15 -0.74 19.05
N GLN A 86 8.50 0.38 18.42
CA GLN A 86 7.94 1.69 18.77
C GLN A 86 6.43 1.75 18.50
N LEU A 87 5.96 1.10 17.43
CA LEU A 87 4.51 0.99 17.17
C LEU A 87 3.78 0.21 18.26
N ARG A 88 4.44 -0.78 18.89
CA ARG A 88 3.87 -1.52 20.03
C ARG A 88 3.77 -0.68 21.29
N GLU A 89 4.82 0.07 21.59
CA GLU A 89 4.95 0.79 22.85
C GLU A 89 4.27 2.17 22.84
N GLN A 90 4.18 2.81 21.67
CA GLN A 90 3.72 4.19 21.54
C GLN A 90 2.39 4.24 20.79
N SER A 91 1.29 4.37 21.54
CA SER A 91 -0.06 4.48 20.99
C SER A 91 -0.23 5.70 20.07
N GLU A 92 0.37 6.85 20.41
CA GLU A 92 0.30 8.05 19.58
C GLU A 92 1.01 7.89 18.23
N LEU A 93 2.19 7.27 18.22
CA LEU A 93 2.91 6.96 16.99
C LEU A 93 2.10 6.00 16.12
N ARG A 94 1.54 4.96 16.75
CA ARG A 94 0.66 4.00 16.06
C ARG A 94 -0.52 4.68 15.39
N GLN A 95 -1.21 5.56 16.10
CA GLN A 95 -2.37 6.29 15.57
C GLN A 95 -1.97 7.24 14.45
N ARG A 96 -0.82 7.91 14.57
CA ARG A 96 -0.27 8.78 13.54
C ARG A 96 0.02 8.01 12.25
N VAL A 97 0.75 6.90 12.35
CA VAL A 97 1.10 6.06 11.20
C VAL A 97 -0.16 5.47 10.56
N ALA A 98 -1.12 5.00 11.36
CA ALA A 98 -2.42 4.55 10.85
C ALA A 98 -3.14 5.63 10.04
N THR A 99 -3.14 6.86 10.54
CA THR A 99 -3.78 8.02 9.89
C THR A 99 -3.07 8.38 8.58
N GLU A 100 -1.75 8.39 8.57
CA GLU A 100 -0.98 8.66 7.35
C GLU A 100 -1.18 7.56 6.29
N LEU A 101 -1.18 6.29 6.68
CA LEU A 101 -1.46 5.17 5.78
C LEU A 101 -2.87 5.23 5.19
N SER A 102 -3.86 5.68 5.97
CA SER A 102 -5.24 5.87 5.48
C SER A 102 -5.33 6.91 4.36
N ARG A 103 -4.46 7.93 4.38
CA ARG A 103 -4.40 8.94 3.32
C ARG A 103 -3.78 8.36 2.05
N VAL A 104 -2.76 7.51 2.19
CA VAL A 104 -2.15 6.81 1.06
C VAL A 104 -3.16 5.84 0.43
N GLU A 105 -3.86 5.07 1.25
CA GLU A 105 -4.96 4.18 0.84
C GLU A 105 -6.01 4.93 0.01
N ALA A 106 -6.59 6.02 0.54
CA ALA A 106 -7.58 6.81 -0.19
C ALA A 106 -7.04 7.42 -1.50
N SER A 107 -5.77 7.84 -1.52
CA SER A 107 -5.16 8.40 -2.73
C SER A 107 -4.90 7.32 -3.79
N LEU A 108 -4.54 6.11 -3.36
CA LEU A 108 -4.35 4.95 -4.22
C LEU A 108 -5.69 4.47 -4.79
N GLU A 109 -6.74 4.40 -3.97
CA GLU A 109 -8.10 4.13 -4.43
C GLU A 109 -8.57 5.15 -5.49
N GLY A 110 -8.25 6.44 -5.28
CA GLY A 110 -8.51 7.50 -6.27
C GLY A 110 -7.81 7.22 -7.60
N TRP A 111 -6.49 7.00 -7.57
CA TRP A 111 -5.69 6.68 -8.76
C TRP A 111 -6.20 5.42 -9.49
N MET A 112 -6.57 4.39 -8.72
CA MET A 112 -7.13 3.16 -9.28
C MET A 112 -8.51 3.39 -9.90
N THR A 113 -9.32 4.34 -9.42
CA THR A 113 -10.66 4.66 -9.97
C THR A 113 -10.57 5.43 -11.28
N GLU A 114 -9.63 6.36 -11.37
CA GLU A 114 -9.40 7.20 -12.55
C GLU A 114 -8.84 6.40 -13.73
N ARG A 115 -8.15 5.29 -13.46
CA ARG A 115 -7.80 4.29 -14.47
C ARG A 115 -9.02 3.39 -14.70
N PRO A 116 -9.41 3.06 -15.96
CA PRO A 116 -10.50 2.14 -16.21
C PRO A 116 -10.15 0.77 -15.62
N ARG A 117 -10.61 0.53 -14.39
CA ARG A 117 -10.46 -0.73 -13.66
C ARG A 117 -11.05 -1.83 -14.53
N ARG A 118 -10.23 -2.80 -14.90
CA ARG A 118 -10.70 -4.02 -15.56
C ARG A 118 -11.90 -4.56 -14.77
N SER A 119 -13.04 -4.70 -15.46
CA SER A 119 -14.23 -5.40 -14.96
C SER A 119 -13.82 -6.78 -14.46
N ILE A 120 -13.67 -6.93 -13.15
CA ILE A 120 -13.44 -8.23 -12.53
C ILE A 120 -14.79 -8.94 -12.49
N LEU A 121 -14.95 -9.91 -13.40
CA LEU A 121 -15.99 -10.91 -13.37
C LEU A 121 -16.02 -11.55 -11.97
N ARG A 122 -16.96 -11.08 -11.14
CA ARG A 122 -17.40 -11.72 -9.91
C ARG A 122 -17.91 -13.12 -10.28
N ARG A 123 -17.05 -14.15 -10.15
CA ARG A 123 -17.51 -15.54 -10.18
C ARG A 123 -18.22 -15.80 -8.85
N SER A 124 -19.53 -15.57 -8.87
CA SER A 124 -20.46 -16.10 -7.88
C SER A 124 -20.45 -17.63 -7.97
N ARG A 125 -20.21 -18.31 -6.85
CA ARG A 125 -20.97 -19.50 -6.45
C ARG A 125 -21.12 -19.47 -4.94
#